data_AF-A0A499UCH0-F1
#
_entry.id   AF-A0A499UCH0-F1
#
_cell.length_a   1.000
_cell.length_b   1.000
_cell.length_c   1.000
_cell.angle_alpha   90.00
_cell.angle_beta   90.00
_cell.angle_gamma   90.00
#
_symmetry.space_group_name_H-M   'P 1'
#
loop_
_entity.id
_entity.type
_entity.pdbx_description
1 polymer ?
#
loop_
_entity_poly.entity_id
_entity_poly.type
_entity_poly.pdbx_seq_one_letter_code
_entity_poly.pdbx_strand_id
1 'polypeptide(L)'
;MGDMGYRDRWGALYLLDREVDQISTLDSNLAVEDELLSRIADLREVVIVHGPEREPVPVVCTRGDQPLDPARWRELTRDLPALAEPVQCRFEDLPRTGTWKIKRLEIARLLAAGELPTLSTAPVGG
;
A
#
# COMPACT_ATOMS: atom_id res chain seq x y z
N MET A 1 9.10 30.21 -10.29
CA MET A 1 8.03 29.83 -11.24
C MET A 1 8.47 28.52 -11.88
N GLY A 2 7.83 27.43 -11.46
CA GLY A 2 8.34 26.06 -11.56
C GLY A 2 8.48 25.39 -10.19
N ASP A 3 7.64 25.75 -9.22
CA ASP A 3 7.50 24.99 -7.98
C ASP A 3 6.71 23.72 -8.30
N MET A 4 7.36 22.57 -8.08
CA MET A 4 6.80 21.34 -7.51
C MET A 4 7.90 20.27 -7.53
N GLY A 5 8.78 20.35 -6.54
CA GLY A 5 9.70 19.26 -6.24
C GLY A 5 8.91 18.07 -5.71
N TYR A 6 8.59 17.10 -6.55
CA TYR A 6 8.18 15.77 -6.10
C TYR A 6 9.42 15.01 -5.62
N ARG A 7 9.76 15.23 -4.36
CA ARG A 7 10.57 14.32 -3.53
C ARG A 7 9.86 14.25 -2.19
N ASP A 8 9.03 13.24 -1.97
CA ASP A 8 8.83 12.79 -0.60
C ASP A 8 9.79 11.63 -0.35
N ARG A 9 10.99 12.06 0.06
CA ARG A 9 12.12 11.28 0.55
C ARG A 9 12.04 11.11 2.08
N TRP A 10 10.85 11.23 2.67
CA TRP A 10 10.69 11.29 4.13
C TRP A 10 9.90 10.10 4.65
N GLY A 11 10.63 9.24 5.36
CA GLY A 11 10.14 8.15 6.18
C GLY A 11 8.91 8.55 6.99
N ALA A 12 7.96 7.62 6.99
CA ALA A 12 6.67 7.74 7.62
C ALA A 12 6.77 8.39 9.01
N LEU A 13 6.28 9.62 9.13
CA LEU A 13 6.10 10.28 10.42
C LEU A 13 4.88 9.64 11.11
N TYR A 14 5.16 8.62 11.91
CA TYR A 14 4.22 8.03 12.85
C TYR A 14 4.00 8.99 14.01
N LEU A 15 2.75 9.39 14.24
CA LEU A 15 2.36 10.03 15.49
C LEU A 15 1.47 9.06 16.27
N LEU A 16 2.04 8.59 17.39
CA LEU A 16 1.49 7.80 18.51
C LEU A 16 1.11 6.34 18.15
N ASP A 17 1.66 5.29 18.75
CA ASP A 17 1.65 5.04 20.21
C ASP A 17 2.71 4.02 20.74
N ARG A 18 3.53 3.34 19.93
CA ARG A 18 4.58 2.41 20.44
C ARG A 18 5.83 2.37 19.57
N GLU A 19 6.77 3.25 19.89
CA GLU A 19 7.78 3.82 18.98
C GLU A 19 9.04 2.97 18.66
N VAL A 20 9.10 1.67 18.97
CA VAL A 20 10.37 0.90 18.77
C VAL A 20 10.21 -0.38 17.94
N ASP A 21 9.08 -1.08 18.03
CA ASP A 21 8.86 -2.33 17.27
C ASP A 21 8.51 -2.07 15.78
N GLN A 22 7.94 -0.90 15.49
CA GLN A 22 7.44 -0.55 14.16
C GLN A 22 8.56 -0.11 13.19
N ILE A 23 9.66 0.48 13.68
CA ILE A 23 10.71 1.04 12.82
C ILE A 23 11.36 -0.06 11.95
N SER A 24 11.71 -1.20 12.54
CA SER A 24 12.31 -2.34 11.81
C SER A 24 11.42 -2.90 10.69
N THR A 25 10.11 -2.89 10.91
CA THR A 25 9.12 -3.36 9.93
C THR A 25 8.84 -2.29 8.88
N LEU A 26 8.91 -1.01 9.26
CA LEU A 26 8.71 0.12 8.36
C LEU A 26 9.83 0.28 7.34
N ASP A 27 11.09 0.17 7.77
CA ASP A 27 12.22 0.20 6.84
C ASP A 27 12.14 -0.96 5.82
N SER A 28 11.72 -2.14 6.28
CA SER A 28 11.52 -3.31 5.40
C SER A 28 10.32 -3.12 4.46
N ASN A 29 9.21 -2.57 4.95
CA ASN A 29 8.01 -2.34 4.15
C ASN A 29 8.23 -1.24 3.10
N LEU A 30 8.93 -0.15 3.44
CA LEU A 30 9.24 0.93 2.51
C LEU A 30 10.11 0.44 1.35
N ALA A 31 11.10 -0.40 1.63
CA ALA A 31 11.95 -0.99 0.59
C ALA A 31 11.12 -1.86 -0.38
N VAL A 32 10.19 -2.65 0.15
CA VAL A 32 9.30 -3.50 -0.66
C VAL A 32 8.30 -2.63 -1.45
N GLU A 33 7.75 -1.58 -0.85
CA GLU A 33 6.84 -0.64 -1.51
C GLU A 33 7.49 0.08 -2.69
N ASP A 34 8.71 0.60 -2.49
CA ASP A 34 9.47 1.27 -3.55
C ASP A 34 9.82 0.31 -4.69
N GLU A 35 10.18 -0.93 -4.35
CA GLU A 35 10.44 -1.96 -5.35
C GLU A 35 9.18 -2.31 -6.16
N LEU A 36 8.02 -2.43 -5.51
CA LEU A 36 6.73 -2.67 -6.16
C LEU A 36 6.33 -1.53 -7.10
N LEU A 37 6.50 -0.28 -6.67
CA LEU A 37 6.26 0.91 -7.49
C LEU A 37 7.16 0.96 -8.72
N SER A 38 8.41 0.52 -8.57
CA SER A 38 9.39 0.48 -9.66
C SER A 38 9.12 -0.67 -10.65
N ARG A 39 8.70 -1.84 -10.14
CA ARG A 39 8.38 -3.03 -10.96
C ARG A 39 7.05 -2.91 -11.70
N ILE A 40 6.04 -2.31 -11.08
CA ILE A 40 4.68 -2.22 -11.62
C ILE A 40 4.40 -0.79 -12.06
N ALA A 41 4.66 -0.50 -13.34
CA ALA A 41 4.39 0.82 -13.90
C ALA A 41 2.90 1.23 -13.86
N ASP A 42 1.98 0.27 -13.78
CA ASP A 42 0.55 0.54 -13.64
C ASP A 42 0.16 0.96 -12.21
N LEU A 43 1.08 0.83 -11.26
CA LEU A 43 0.88 1.12 -9.86
C LEU A 43 1.08 2.62 -9.60
N ARG A 44 0.11 3.20 -8.90
CA ARG A 44 0.10 4.61 -8.50
C ARG A 44 0.67 4.78 -7.10
N GLU A 45 0.25 3.93 -6.17
CA GLU A 45 0.60 3.99 -4.75
C GLU A 45 0.48 2.59 -4.15
N VAL A 46 1.41 2.20 -3.27
CA VAL A 46 1.34 0.94 -2.52
C VAL A 46 1.70 1.17 -1.06
N VAL A 47 0.93 0.57 -0.17
CA VAL A 47 1.10 0.69 1.27
C VAL A 47 0.92 -0.68 1.92
N ILE A 48 1.97 -1.22 2.52
CA ILE A 48 1.92 -2.49 3.26
C ILE A 48 1.42 -2.22 4.67
N VAL A 49 0.26 -2.76 5.02
CA VAL A 49 -0.33 -2.63 6.35
C VAL A 49 -0.35 -3.97 7.07
N HIS A 50 -0.47 -3.93 8.39
CA HIS A 50 -0.77 -5.15 9.14
C HIS A 50 -2.25 -5.49 8.96
N GLY A 51 -2.52 -6.65 8.39
CA GLY A 51 -3.85 -7.22 8.30
C GLY A 51 -4.37 -7.72 9.65
N PRO A 52 -5.62 -8.19 9.68
CA PRO A 52 -6.27 -8.68 10.89
C PRO A 52 -5.52 -9.85 11.55
N GLU A 53 -4.84 -10.73 10.80
CA GLU A 53 -4.03 -11.80 11.40
C GLU A 53 -2.55 -11.44 11.56
N ARG A 54 -2.24 -10.13 11.52
CA ARG A 54 -0.89 -9.57 11.58
C ARG A 54 -0.02 -9.91 10.37
N GLU A 55 -0.62 -10.40 9.28
CA GLU A 55 0.08 -10.56 8.01
C GLU A 55 0.38 -9.20 7.36
N PRO A 56 1.46 -9.09 6.56
CA PRO A 56 1.70 -7.92 5.74
C PRO A 56 0.76 -7.92 4.53
N VAL A 57 -0.29 -7.11 4.58
CA VAL A 57 -1.26 -6.93 3.49
C VAL A 57 -0.86 -5.73 2.63
N PRO A 58 -0.53 -5.93 1.34
CA PRO A 58 -0.22 -4.84 0.45
C PRO A 58 -1.50 -4.19 -0.07
N VAL A 59 -1.73 -2.92 0.30
CA VAL A 59 -2.81 -2.11 -0.23
C VAL A 59 -2.29 -1.36 -1.46
N VAL A 60 -2.86 -1.65 -2.62
CA VAL A 60 -2.39 -1.15 -3.92
C VAL A 60 -3.42 -0.24 -4.58
N CYS A 61 -2.94 0.85 -5.17
CA CYS A 61 -3.72 1.74 -6.00
C CYS A 61 -3.13 1.74 -7.40
N THR A 62 -3.94 1.48 -8.41
CA THR A 62 -3.52 1.53 -9.82
C THR A 62 -3.82 2.88 -10.44
N ARG A 63 -3.13 3.19 -11.54
CA ARG A 63 -3.39 4.40 -12.33
C ARG A 63 -4.69 4.23 -13.09
N GLY A 64 -5.65 5.11 -12.81
CA GLY A 64 -6.97 5.07 -13.46
C GLY A 64 -7.87 3.94 -12.96
N ASP A 65 -7.63 3.44 -11.73
CA ASP A 65 -8.47 2.45 -11.06
C ASP A 65 -8.65 1.14 -11.86
N GLN A 66 -7.66 0.82 -12.71
CA GLN A 66 -7.66 -0.41 -13.51
C GLN A 66 -7.43 -1.63 -12.62
N PRO A 67 -8.15 -2.74 -12.82
CA PRO A 67 -7.96 -3.94 -12.01
C PRO A 67 -6.52 -4.46 -12.16
N LEU A 68 -5.87 -4.71 -11.03
CA LEU A 68 -4.56 -5.36 -11.00
C LEU A 68 -4.73 -6.85 -11.26
N ASP A 69 -3.97 -7.39 -12.22
CA ASP A 69 -3.98 -8.82 -12.50
C ASP A 69 -3.29 -9.59 -11.35
N PRO A 70 -4.01 -10.49 -10.65
CA PRO A 70 -3.44 -11.24 -9.52
C PRO A 70 -2.34 -12.23 -9.94
N ALA A 71 -2.35 -12.73 -11.18
CA ALA A 71 -1.26 -13.55 -11.69
C ALA A 71 0.00 -12.71 -11.88
N ARG A 72 -0.13 -11.55 -12.53
CA ARG A 72 0.98 -10.60 -12.72
C ARG A 72 1.55 -10.11 -11.38
N TRP A 73 0.69 -9.85 -10.39
CA TRP A 73 1.12 -9.52 -9.03
C TRP A 73 2.00 -10.65 -8.46
N ARG A 74 1.49 -11.89 -8.42
CA ARG A 74 2.22 -13.04 -7.87
C ARG A 74 3.56 -13.26 -8.57
N GLU A 75 3.63 -13.06 -9.89
CA GLU A 75 4.88 -13.16 -10.64
C GLU A 75 5.89 -12.08 -10.23
N LEU A 76 5.43 -10.84 -9.99
CA LEU A 76 6.30 -9.71 -9.64
C LEU A 76 6.69 -9.72 -8.15
N THR A 77 5.87 -10.32 -7.29
CA THR A 77 6.12 -10.47 -5.85
C THR A 77 6.71 -11.82 -5.47
N ARG A 78 7.00 -12.71 -6.43
CA ARG A 78 7.58 -14.03 -6.16
C ARG A 78 8.93 -13.98 -5.44
N ASP A 79 9.69 -12.90 -5.67
CA ASP A 79 11.02 -12.68 -5.11
C ASP A 79 10.97 -11.82 -3.82
N LEU A 80 9.78 -11.35 -3.46
CA LEU A 80 9.52 -10.56 -2.26
C LEU A 80 9.20 -11.48 -1.07
N PRO A 81 9.28 -10.97 0.18
CA PRO A 81 8.80 -11.71 1.35
C PRO A 81 7.33 -12.11 1.20
N ALA A 82 6.90 -13.10 1.98
CA ALA A 82 5.52 -13.59 1.94
C ALA A 82 4.53 -12.46 2.29
N LEU A 83 3.95 -11.86 1.25
CA LEU A 83 2.88 -10.88 1.33
C LEU A 83 1.52 -11.58 1.24
N ALA A 84 0.52 -11.04 1.94
CA ALA A 84 -0.86 -11.48 1.76
C ALA A 84 -1.42 -11.09 0.39
N GLU A 85 -2.66 -11.50 0.10
CA GLU A 85 -3.34 -11.08 -1.13
C GLU A 85 -3.40 -9.55 -1.23
N PRO A 86 -3.07 -8.97 -2.40
CA PRO A 86 -3.09 -7.53 -2.58
C PRO A 86 -4.51 -7.00 -2.51
N VAL A 87 -4.68 -5.95 -1.72
CA VAL A 87 -5.95 -5.26 -1.60
C VAL A 87 -5.93 -4.06 -2.50
N GLN A 88 -6.63 -4.13 -3.62
CA GLN A 88 -6.75 -2.99 -4.50
C GLN A 88 -7.80 -2.01 -3.97
N CYS A 89 -7.48 -0.73 -3.95
CA CYS A 89 -8.41 0.35 -3.63
C CYS A 89 -8.13 1.57 -4.50
N ARG A 90 -9.09 2.48 -4.60
CA ARG A 90 -8.82 3.74 -5.27
C ARG A 90 -7.92 4.59 -4.40
N PHE A 91 -7.07 5.35 -5.05
CA PHE A 91 -6.23 6.30 -4.34
C PHE A 91 -7.12 7.29 -3.57
N GLU A 92 -8.15 7.85 -4.21
CA GLU A 92 -9.10 8.82 -3.62
C GLU A 92 -9.84 8.31 -2.37
N ASP A 93 -10.04 7.00 -2.27
CA ASP A 93 -10.74 6.38 -1.14
C ASP A 93 -9.82 6.18 0.07
N LEU A 94 -8.50 6.30 -0.10
CA LEU A 94 -7.57 6.15 1.01
C LEU A 94 -7.72 7.31 2.01
N PRO A 95 -7.81 7.03 3.32
CA PRO A 95 -7.89 8.07 4.34
C PRO A 95 -6.58 8.88 4.37
N ARG A 96 -6.67 10.16 4.00
CA ARG A 96 -5.55 11.11 4.04
C ARG A 96 -5.79 12.20 5.07
N THR A 97 -4.72 12.70 5.68
CA THR A 97 -4.76 13.98 6.39
C THR A 97 -4.82 15.12 5.38
N GLY A 98 -5.25 16.33 5.81
CA GLY A 98 -5.31 17.55 4.98
C GLY A 98 -3.98 18.01 4.38
N THR A 99 -2.89 17.28 4.63
CA THR A 99 -1.55 17.46 4.05
C THR A 99 -1.14 16.33 3.10
N TRP A 100 -2.11 15.56 2.55
CA TRP A 100 -1.87 14.42 1.65
C TRP A 100 -1.15 13.21 2.27
N LYS A 101 -0.90 13.20 3.59
CA LYS A 101 -0.29 12.04 4.23
C LYS A 101 -1.31 10.91 4.40
N ILE A 102 -0.96 9.73 3.90
CA ILE A 102 -1.76 8.52 4.06
C ILE A 102 -1.70 8.05 5.51
N LYS A 103 -2.86 7.83 6.14
CA LYS A 103 -2.93 7.28 7.50
C LYS A 103 -2.85 5.76 7.46
N ARG A 104 -1.62 5.21 7.44
CA ARG A 104 -1.39 3.76 7.41
C ARG A 104 -2.15 3.01 8.53
N LEU A 105 -2.14 3.56 9.74
CA LEU A 105 -2.86 2.98 10.89
C LEU A 105 -4.37 2.93 10.67
N GLU A 106 -4.93 3.95 10.04
CA GLU A 106 -6.36 3.98 9.72
C GLU A 106 -6.69 3.00 8.60
N ILE A 107 -5.82 2.86 7.59
CA ILE A 107 -5.98 1.83 6.55
C ILE A 107 -5.96 0.44 7.18
N ALA A 108 -4.98 0.16 8.05
CA ALA A 108 -4.91 -1.11 8.76
C ALA A 108 -6.18 -1.39 9.56
N ARG A 109 -6.71 -0.36 10.25
CA ARG A 109 -7.96 -0.45 11.01
C ARG A 109 -9.17 -0.72 10.12
N LEU A 110 -9.34 0.04 9.03
CA LEU A 110 -10.44 -0.13 8.08
C LEU A 110 -10.35 -1.48 7.37
N LEU A 111 -9.16 -1.92 7.03
CA LEU A 111 -8.92 -3.23 6.45
C LEU A 111 -9.29 -4.34 7.42
N ALA A 112 -8.83 -4.26 8.68
CA ALA A 112 -9.18 -5.22 9.72
C ALA A 112 -10.69 -5.23 10.03
N ALA A 113 -11.37 -4.10 9.88
CA ALA A 113 -12.82 -3.99 10.03
C ALA A 113 -13.61 -4.42 8.78
N GLY A 114 -12.94 -4.64 7.64
CA GLY A 114 -13.58 -4.90 6.34
C GLY A 114 -14.35 -3.69 5.77
N GLU A 115 -14.03 -2.48 6.26
CA GLU A 115 -14.69 -1.22 5.89
C GLU A 115 -13.90 -0.44 4.82
N LEU A 116 -12.70 -0.90 4.46
CA LEU A 116 -11.93 -0.29 3.39
C LEU A 116 -12.67 -0.51 2.05
N PRO A 117 -12.98 0.54 1.28
CA PRO A 117 -13.55 0.41 -0.05
C PRO A 117 -12.53 -0.21 -0.99
N THR A 118 -12.62 -1.52 -1.17
CA THR A 118 -11.74 -2.28 -2.04
C THR A 118 -12.37 -2.41 -3.42
N LEU A 119 -11.54 -2.18 -4.45
CA LEU A 119 -11.85 -2.64 -5.78
C LEU A 119 -11.54 -4.13 -5.77
N SER A 120 -12.57 -4.96 -5.74
CA SER A 120 -12.38 -6.41 -5.77
C SER A 120 -11.47 -6.77 -6.95
N THR A 121 -10.32 -7.37 -6.66
CA THR A 121 -9.47 -8.04 -7.65
C THR A 121 -10.17 -9.33 -8.06
N ALA A 122 -11.34 -9.20 -8.69
CA ALA A 122 -12.06 -10.33 -9.21
C ALA A 122 -11.12 -11.04 -10.20
N PRO A 123 -10.99 -12.37 -10.15
CA PRO A 123 -10.33 -13.09 -11.22
C PRO A 123 -11.19 -12.84 -12.47
N VAL A 124 -10.66 -12.08 -13.42
CA VAL A 124 -11.27 -12.00 -14.74
C VAL A 124 -11.00 -13.34 -15.39
N GLY A 125 -11.87 -14.32 -15.11
CA GLY A 125 -11.84 -15.62 -15.75
C GLY A 125 -12.07 -15.45 -17.25
N GLY A 126 -11.18 -16.02 -18.04
CA GLY A 126 -11.26 -16.19 -19.49
C GLY A 126 -10.41 -17.37 -19.91
#